data_AF-A0A9X2PGL0-F1
#
_entry.id   AF-A0A9X2PGL0-F1
#
_cell.length_a   1.000
_cell.length_b   1.000
_cell.length_c   1.000
_cell.angle_alpha   90.00
_cell.angle_beta   90.00
_cell.angle_gamma   90.00
#
_symmetry.space_group_name_H-M   'P 1'
#
loop_
_entity.id
_entity.type
_entity.pdbx_description
1 polymer ?
#
loop_
_entity_poly.entity_id
_entity_poly.type
_entity_poly.pdbx_seq_one_letter_code
_entity_poly.pdbx_strand_id
1 'polypeptide(L)' 'MNEIDRHADRTRETADYIATLAHELSELADTTDLAVLRYLLEMARDEARAAARRAEPGGQDD' A
#
# COMPACT_ATOMS: atom_id res chain seq x y z
N MET A 1 18.06 13.17 11.91
CA MET A 1 16.90 12.32 11.59
C MET A 1 16.11 12.11 12.88
N ASN A 2 14.92 12.71 12.99
CA ASN A 2 14.11 12.59 14.20
C ASN A 2 13.52 11.17 14.30
N GLU A 3 13.08 10.73 15.48
CA GLU A 3 12.51 9.39 15.66
C GLU A 3 11.15 9.24 14.97
N ILE A 4 10.39 10.34 14.90
CA ILE A 4 9.11 10.46 14.18
C ILE A 4 9.33 10.24 12.67
N ASP A 5 10.33 10.89 12.08
CA ASP A 5 10.68 10.74 10.66
C ASP A 5 11.02 9.27 10.33
N ARG A 6 11.80 8.61 11.19
CA ARG A 6 12.16 7.19 11.03
C ARG A 6 10.97 6.23 11.15
N HIS A 7 9.92 6.60 11.88
CA HIS A 7 8.73 5.78 11.97
C HIS A 7 7.80 5.97 10.76
N ALA A 8 7.68 7.21 10.29
CA ALA A 8 6.98 7.56 9.07
C ALA A 8 7.60 6.87 7.84
N ASP A 9 8.92 6.90 7.70
CA ASP A 9 9.61 6.27 6.57
C ASP A 9 9.45 4.75 6.56
N ARG A 10 9.53 4.08 7.72
CA ARG A 10 9.28 2.62 7.82
C ARG A 10 7.85 2.25 7.48
N THR A 11 6.89 3.08 7.90
CA THR A 11 5.47 2.88 7.58
C THR A 11 5.24 3.03 6.07
N ARG A 12 5.85 4.04 5.44
CA ARG A 12 5.80 4.21 3.98
C ARG A 12 6.39 3.03 3.24
N GLU A 13 7.60 2.61 3.61
CA GLU A 13 8.28 1.47 2.98
C GLU A 13 7.45 0.17 3.10
N THR A 14 6.88 -0.08 4.27
CA THR A 14 5.99 -1.24 4.50
C THR A 14 4.74 -1.16 3.63
N ALA A 15 4.13 0.02 3.54
CA ALA A 15 2.94 0.25 2.76
C ALA A 15 3.20 0.09 1.24
N ASP A 16 4.31 0.60 0.73
CA ASP A 16 4.71 0.43 -0.67
C ASP A 16 5.02 -1.03 -1.00
N TYR A 17 5.65 -1.76 -0.07
CA TYR A 17 5.88 -3.20 -0.20
C TYR A 17 4.57 -3.98 -0.30
N ILE A 18 3.60 -3.70 0.59
CA ILE A 18 2.27 -4.34 0.54
C ILE A 18 1.55 -4.01 -0.77
N ALA A 19 1.60 -2.75 -1.22
CA ALA A 19 0.98 -2.34 -2.48
C ALA A 19 1.56 -3.09 -3.69
N THR A 20 2.87 -3.35 -3.67
CA THR A 20 3.57 -4.10 -4.71
C THR A 20 3.12 -5.57 -4.71
N LEU A 21 3.16 -6.24 -3.55
CA LEU A 21 2.69 -7.63 -3.43
C LEU A 21 1.22 -7.80 -3.83
N ALA A 22 0.36 -6.89 -3.38
CA ALA A 22 -1.06 -6.94 -3.73
C ALA A 22 -1.28 -6.81 -5.24
N HIS A 23 -0.46 -6.00 -5.93
CA HIS A 23 -0.51 -5.89 -7.37
C HIS A 23 -0.07 -7.19 -8.07
N GLU A 24 1.08 -7.76 -7.71
CA GLU A 24 1.59 -9.00 -8.31
C GLU A 24 0.59 -10.17 -8.11
N LEU A 25 0.01 -10.27 -6.91
CA LEU A 25 -1.00 -11.28 -6.63
C LEU A 25 -2.30 -11.03 -7.41
N SER A 26 -2.66 -9.77 -7.66
CA SER A 26 -3.86 -9.44 -8.45
C SER A 26 -3.71 -9.88 -9.91
N GLU A 27 -2.50 -9.72 -10.48
CA GLU A 27 -2.20 -10.24 -11.82
C GLU A 27 -2.27 -11.77 -11.86
N LEU A 28 -1.77 -12.45 -10.83
CA LEU A 28 -1.89 -13.91 -10.73
C LEU A 28 -3.36 -14.35 -10.59
N ALA A 29 -4.15 -13.65 -9.78
CA ALA A 29 -5.57 -13.92 -9.61
C ALA A 29 -6.37 -13.72 -10.91
N ASP A 30 -5.97 -12.75 -11.74
CA ASP A 30 -6.55 -12.51 -13.07
C ASP A 30 -6.28 -13.70 -14.01
N THR A 31 -5.04 -14.21 -14.03
CA THR A 31 -4.69 -15.38 -14.86
C THR A 31 -5.37 -16.70 -14.44
N THR A 32 -5.91 -16.75 -13.22
CA THR A 32 -6.53 -17.95 -12.63
C THR A 32 -8.05 -17.86 -12.47
N ASP A 33 -8.68 -16.83 -13.05
CA ASP A 33 -10.13 -16.56 -12.99
C ASP A 33 -10.67 -16.41 -11.55
N LEU A 34 -9.83 -15.91 -10.64
CA LEU A 34 -10.20 -15.66 -9.24
C LEU A 34 -10.67 -14.21 -9.05
N ALA A 35 -11.76 -13.83 -9.71
CA ALA A 35 -12.24 -12.44 -9.79
C ALA A 35 -12.45 -11.78 -8.41
N VAL A 36 -13.00 -12.49 -7.43
CA VAL A 36 -13.20 -11.96 -6.07
C VAL A 36 -11.86 -11.70 -5.38
N LEU A 37 -10.90 -12.60 -5.54
CA LEU A 37 -9.57 -12.44 -4.97
C LEU A 37 -8.84 -11.25 -5.61
N ARG A 38 -8.92 -11.12 -6.95
CA ARG A 38 -8.37 -9.97 -7.68
C ARG A 38 -8.91 -8.66 -7.12
N TYR A 39 -10.22 -8.56 -6.95
CA TYR A 39 -10.87 -7.37 -6.39
C TYR A 39 -10.38 -7.03 -4.98
N LEU A 40 -10.25 -8.03 -4.10
CA LEU A 40 -9.74 -7.82 -2.73
C LEU A 40 -8.28 -7.34 -2.72
N LEU A 41 -7.47 -7.84 -3.66
CA LEU A 41 -6.07 -7.46 -3.78
C LEU A 41 -5.91 -6.03 -4.35
N GLU A 42 -6.74 -5.65 -5.32
CA GLU A 42 -6.80 -4.26 -5.81
C GLU A 42 -7.20 -3.29 -4.68
N MET A 43 -8.20 -3.65 -3.88
CA MET A 43 -8.60 -2.87 -2.71
C MET A 43 -7.47 -2.76 -1.67
N ALA A 44 -6.79 -3.86 -1.36
CA ALA A 44 -5.66 -3.87 -0.44
C ALA A 44 -4.50 -2.98 -0.94
N ARG A 45 -4.24 -2.98 -2.25
CA ARG A 45 -3.25 -2.10 -2.88
C ARG A 45 -3.60 -0.63 -2.71
N ASP A 46 -4.86 -0.26 -2.93
CA ASP A 46 -5.33 1.12 -2.81
C ASP A 46 -5.23 1.62 -1.36
N GLU A 47 -5.59 0.78 -0.39
CA GLU A 47 -5.44 1.09 1.04
C GLU A 47 -3.99 1.23 1.47
N ALA A 48 -3.11 0.36 0.98
CA ALA A 48 -1.68 0.44 1.25
C ALA A 48 -1.09 1.76 0.70
N ARG A 49 -1.44 2.14 -0.54
CA ARG A 49 -1.03 3.43 -1.12
C ARG A 49 -1.59 4.63 -0.34
N ALA A 50 -2.82 4.54 0.15
CA ALA A 50 -3.40 5.59 0.99
C ALA A 50 -2.65 5.70 2.33
N ALA A 51 -2.24 4.58 2.93
CA ALA A 51 -1.42 4.57 4.14
C ALA A 51 -0.03 5.17 3.91
N ALA A 52 0.61 4.87 2.77
CA ALA A 52 1.91 5.45 2.39
C ALA A 52 1.85 6.99 2.29
N ARG A 53 0.79 7.53 1.65
CA ARG A 53 0.56 8.98 1.55
C ARG A 53 0.29 9.62 2.91
N ARG A 54 -0.51 8.99 3.77
CA ARG A 54 -0.77 9.48 5.13
C ARG A 54 0.47 9.51 6.02
N ALA A 55 1.48 8.69 5.70
CA ALA A 55 2.76 8.69 6.40
C ALA A 55 3.73 9.76 5.88
N GLU A 56 3.36 10.61 4.90
CA GLU A 56 4.17 11.74 4.48
C GLU A 56 4.17 12.87 5.52
N PRO A 57 5.35 13.27 6.05
CA PRO A 57 5.44 14.41 6.95
C PRO A 57 5.21 15.68 6.12
N GLY A 58 3.96 16.18 6.15
CA GLY A 58 3.51 17.34 5.39
C GLY A 58 2.03 17.33 4.99
N GLY A 59 1.31 16.22 5.19
CA GLY A 59 -0.11 16.09 4.83
C GLY A 59 -1.12 16.60 5.87
N GLN A 60 -0.72 17.51 6.76
CA GLN A 60 -1.61 18.13 7.75
C GLN A 60 -1.70 19.63 7.44
N ASP A 61 -2.91 20.04 7.07
CA ASP A 61 -3.41 21.40 6.74
C ASP A 61 -3.69 21.63 5.24
N ASP A 62 -4.89 21.19 4.81
CA ASP A 62 -5.83 21.97 3.99
C ASP A 62 -7.27 21.48 4.26
#